data_AF-A0A2V1HSA6-F1
#
_entry.id   AF-A0A2V1HSA6-F1
#
_cell.length_a   1.000
_cell.length_b   1.000
_cell.length_c   1.000
_cell.angle_alpha   90.00
_cell.angle_beta   90.00
_cell.angle_gamma   90.00
#
_symmetry.space_group_name_H-M   'P 1'
#
loop_
_entity.id
_entity.type
_entity.pdbx_description
1 polymer ?
#
loop_
_entity_poly.entity_id
_entity_poly.type
_entity_poly.pdbx_seq_one_letter_code
_entity_poly.pdbx_strand_id
1 'polypeptide(L)'
;MVATESPLEGPLDDVVDRVLLERTLAPTFAHQATDVLRMSIRREAAMVLRLTQHLESLGHEVVRNRITPAGSAFSLYTDVFDASESVLYEAKSVADRASSRLAVGQLLDYKRYMSDNVRLSAYLPGRPSGDLPRLFDSTGIGLSYEEGRAISLAFER
;
A
#
# COMPACT_ATOMS: atom_id res chain seq x y z
N MET A 1 36.85 -39.80 -5.95
CA MET A 1 36.35 -38.42 -5.99
C MET A 1 34.90 -38.47 -5.57
N VAL A 2 34.59 -37.97 -4.37
CA VAL A 2 33.21 -37.94 -3.86
C VAL A 2 32.60 -36.64 -4.35
N ALA A 3 31.59 -36.74 -5.21
CA ALA A 3 30.73 -35.61 -5.53
C ALA A 3 29.86 -35.33 -4.30
N THR A 4 30.15 -34.24 -3.61
CA THR A 4 29.25 -33.66 -2.61
C THR A 4 28.17 -32.91 -3.38
N GLU A 5 27.00 -33.50 -3.54
CA GLU A 5 25.81 -32.77 -3.95
C GLU A 5 25.49 -31.72 -2.89
N SER A 6 25.44 -30.45 -3.31
CA SER A 6 25.02 -29.33 -2.48
C SER A 6 23.53 -29.51 -2.14
N PRO A 7 23.12 -29.36 -0.87
CA PRO A 7 21.72 -29.54 -0.51
C PRO A 7 20.88 -28.38 -1.05
N LEU A 8 20.06 -28.70 -2.05
CA LEU A 8 18.73 -28.15 -2.34
C LEU A 8 18.53 -26.63 -2.09
N GLU A 9 18.82 -25.80 -3.08
CA GLU A 9 18.06 -24.55 -3.26
C GLU A 9 16.71 -24.92 -3.88
N GLY A 10 15.73 -25.20 -3.02
CA GLY A 10 14.32 -25.15 -3.43
C GLY A 10 13.96 -23.74 -3.90
N PRO A 11 12.88 -23.56 -4.70
CA PRO A 11 12.44 -22.22 -5.05
C PRO A 11 12.23 -21.41 -3.76
N LEU A 12 12.82 -20.22 -3.70
CA LEU A 12 12.54 -19.27 -2.63
C LEU A 12 11.08 -18.86 -2.83
N ASP A 13 10.17 -19.41 -2.03
CA ASP A 13 8.76 -19.02 -2.11
C ASP A 13 8.60 -17.55 -1.66
N ASP A 14 7.69 -16.83 -2.30
CA ASP A 14 7.31 -15.47 -1.87
C ASP A 14 6.68 -15.55 -0.47
N VAL A 15 7.13 -14.69 0.45
CA VAL A 15 6.59 -14.66 1.82
C VAL A 15 5.75 -13.40 2.02
N VAL A 16 4.50 -13.58 2.48
CA VAL A 16 3.60 -12.48 2.85
C VAL A 16 3.15 -12.64 4.29
N ASP A 17 3.66 -11.77 5.15
CA ASP A 17 3.33 -11.74 6.57
C ASP A 17 2.43 -10.54 6.89
N ARG A 18 1.36 -10.78 7.66
CA ARG A 18 0.59 -9.70 8.29
C ARG A 18 1.36 -9.22 9.52
N VAL A 19 1.64 -7.94 9.57
CA VAL A 19 2.30 -7.31 10.71
C VAL A 19 1.40 -6.21 11.27
N LEU A 20 1.48 -6.00 12.59
CA LEU A 20 0.77 -4.90 13.22
C LEU A 20 1.10 -3.60 12.51
N LEU A 21 0.09 -2.75 12.36
CA LEU A 21 0.30 -1.39 11.91
C LEU A 21 0.95 -0.61 13.06
N GLU A 22 2.25 -0.79 13.21
CA GLU A 22 3.04 0.00 14.12
C GLU A 22 2.91 1.49 13.74
N ARG A 23 2.66 2.35 14.73
CA ARG A 23 2.66 3.81 14.59
C ARG A 23 4.09 4.28 14.31
N THR A 24 4.63 3.92 13.16
CA THR A 24 6.03 4.08 12.83
C THR A 24 6.21 5.41 12.12
N LEU A 25 6.87 6.33 12.81
CA LEU A 25 7.66 7.40 12.20
C LEU A 25 8.57 6.75 11.15
N ALA A 26 8.23 6.94 9.87
CA ALA A 26 9.00 6.69 8.65
C ALA A 26 10.19 5.72 8.78
N PRO A 27 10.13 4.50 8.20
CA PRO A 27 11.33 3.69 8.04
C PRO A 27 12.39 4.50 7.29
N THR A 28 13.58 4.59 7.88
CA THR A 28 14.70 5.31 7.29
C THR A 28 15.25 4.47 6.15
N PHE A 29 14.76 4.70 4.93
CA PHE A 29 15.52 4.35 3.74
C PHE A 29 16.77 5.24 3.75
N ALA A 30 17.89 4.66 4.19
CA ALA A 30 19.18 5.32 4.19
C ALA A 30 19.63 5.52 2.73
N HIS A 31 19.39 6.72 2.19
CA HIS A 31 20.36 7.57 1.49
C HIS A 31 19.75 8.97 1.35
N GLN A 32 20.54 10.00 1.70
CA GLN A 32 20.17 11.40 1.95
C GLN A 32 18.86 11.89 1.29
N ALA A 33 17.75 11.72 2.00
CA ALA A 33 16.48 12.32 1.63
C ALA A 33 16.59 13.85 1.74
N THR A 34 16.29 14.57 0.66
CA THR A 34 16.07 16.01 0.69
C THR A 34 14.88 16.33 1.60
N ASP A 35 14.80 17.54 2.14
CA ASP A 35 13.73 17.91 3.08
C ASP A 35 12.33 17.77 2.48
N VAL A 36 12.20 17.98 1.15
CA VAL A 36 10.96 17.76 0.41
C VAL A 36 10.50 16.28 0.48
N LEU A 37 11.42 15.33 0.29
CA LEU A 37 11.10 13.91 0.39
C LEU A 37 10.70 13.52 1.81
N ARG A 38 11.43 14.02 2.82
CA ARG A 38 11.06 13.81 4.23
C ARG A 38 9.68 14.37 4.56
N MET A 39 9.34 15.54 4.02
CA MET A 39 8.02 16.15 4.20
C MET A 39 6.93 15.32 3.52
N SER A 40 7.18 14.80 2.31
CA SER A 40 6.24 13.92 1.61
C SER A 40 5.95 12.67 2.43
N ILE A 41 6.99 11.96 2.90
CA ILE A 41 6.86 10.76 3.73
C ILE A 41 6.06 11.04 5.00
N ARG A 42 6.34 12.17 5.67
CA ARG A 42 5.58 12.57 6.88
C ARG A 42 4.11 12.83 6.60
N ARG A 43 3.78 13.42 5.45
CA ARG A 43 2.39 13.68 5.06
C ARG A 43 1.66 12.40 4.68
N GLU A 44 2.33 11.46 4.02
CA GLU A 44 1.77 10.12 3.72
C GLU A 44 1.53 9.32 5.00
N ALA A 45 2.47 9.33 5.94
CA ALA A 45 2.25 8.72 7.26
C ALA A 45 1.02 9.31 7.98
N ALA A 46 0.76 10.61 7.83
CA ALA A 46 -0.44 11.24 8.37
C ALA A 46 -1.73 10.80 7.63
N MET A 47 -1.67 10.50 6.33
CA MET A 47 -2.79 9.91 5.58
C MET A 47 -3.10 8.50 6.08
N VAL A 48 -2.07 7.65 6.20
CA VAL A 48 -2.18 6.28 6.73
C VAL A 48 -2.84 6.28 8.11
N LEU A 49 -2.39 7.18 9.01
CA LEU A 49 -2.97 7.30 10.34
C LEU A 49 -4.47 7.66 10.30
N ARG A 50 -4.87 8.62 9.47
CA ARG A 50 -6.27 9.05 9.38
C ARG A 50 -7.17 7.95 8.83
N LEU A 51 -6.74 7.25 7.78
CA LEU A 51 -7.49 6.12 7.22
C LEU A 51 -7.63 4.99 8.25
N THR A 52 -6.54 4.64 8.93
CA THR A 52 -6.54 3.61 9.97
C THR A 52 -7.54 3.94 11.07
N GLN A 53 -7.48 5.16 11.63
CA GLN A 53 -8.40 5.60 12.67
C GLN A 53 -9.86 5.54 12.23
N HIS A 54 -10.13 5.91 10.97
CA HIS A 54 -11.47 5.82 10.42
C HIS A 54 -11.96 4.37 10.33
N LEU A 55 -11.17 3.47 9.73
CA LEU A 55 -11.53 2.05 9.60
C LEU A 55 -11.68 1.37 10.98
N GLU A 56 -10.76 1.64 11.91
CA GLU A 56 -10.86 1.16 13.30
C GLU A 56 -12.12 1.69 14.01
N SER A 57 -12.53 2.94 13.75
CA SER A 57 -13.78 3.50 14.30
C SER A 57 -15.04 2.82 13.76
N LEU A 58 -14.94 2.19 12.59
CA LEU A 58 -15.98 1.32 12.02
C LEU A 58 -15.90 -0.12 12.55
N GLY A 59 -14.89 -0.44 13.38
CA GLY A 59 -14.67 -1.76 13.95
C GLY A 59 -13.89 -2.71 13.05
N HIS A 60 -13.23 -2.21 12.01
CA HIS A 60 -12.46 -3.04 11.08
C HIS A 60 -11.11 -3.45 11.69
N GLU A 61 -10.63 -4.63 11.32
CA GLU A 61 -9.28 -5.11 11.63
C GLU A 61 -8.31 -4.57 10.58
N VAL A 62 -7.40 -3.70 11.00
CA VAL A 62 -6.45 -3.02 10.13
C VAL A 62 -5.03 -3.46 10.44
N VAL A 63 -4.31 -3.91 9.42
CA VAL A 63 -2.90 -4.34 9.50
C VAL A 63 -2.12 -3.78 8.32
N ARG A 64 -0.83 -4.10 8.23
CA ARG A 64 -0.08 -3.97 6.97
C ARG A 64 0.55 -5.31 6.59
N ASN A 65 0.81 -5.50 5.32
CA ASN A 65 1.51 -6.67 4.81
C ASN A 65 2.99 -6.34 4.61
N ARG A 66 3.85 -7.26 5.06
CA ARG A 66 5.25 -7.32 4.69
C ARG A 66 5.40 -8.40 3.62
N ILE A 67 5.79 -7.99 2.42
CA ILE A 67 5.99 -8.89 1.28
C ILE A 67 7.49 -9.04 1.07
N THR A 68 7.99 -10.27 1.03
CA THR A 68 9.38 -10.57 0.71
C THR A 68 9.42 -11.38 -0.58
N PRO A 69 9.64 -10.73 -1.73
CA PRO A 69 9.72 -11.42 -3.00
C PRO A 69 10.88 -12.42 -3.04
N ALA A 70 10.67 -13.54 -3.73
CA ALA A 70 11.66 -14.55 -4.02
C ALA A 70 12.96 -13.93 -4.59
N GLY A 71 14.09 -14.23 -3.96
CA GLY A 71 15.40 -13.71 -4.39
C GLY A 71 15.64 -12.22 -4.14
N SER A 72 14.71 -11.51 -3.48
CA SER A 72 14.92 -10.13 -3.06
C SER A 72 15.56 -10.07 -1.66
N ALA A 73 16.60 -9.24 -1.52
CA ALA A 73 17.16 -8.90 -0.20
C ALA A 73 16.28 -7.93 0.60
N PHE A 74 15.26 -7.32 -0.04
CA PHE A 74 14.43 -6.29 0.55
C PHE A 74 12.95 -6.69 0.56
N SER A 75 12.30 -6.45 1.69
CA SER A 75 10.85 -6.57 1.81
C SER A 75 10.15 -5.29 1.37
N LEU A 76 9.01 -5.44 0.69
CA LEU A 76 8.03 -4.39 0.44
C LEU A 76 7.08 -4.30 1.63
N TYR A 77 6.65 -3.09 1.96
CA TYR A 77 5.67 -2.84 3.00
C TYR A 77 4.49 -2.09 2.38
N THR A 78 3.29 -2.60 2.62
CA THR A 78 2.07 -1.90 2.23
C THR A 78 1.73 -0.81 3.24
N ASP A 79 0.88 0.13 2.81
CA ASP A 79 0.32 1.14 3.70
C ASP A 79 -0.75 0.56 4.65
N VAL A 80 -1.98 0.36 4.18
CA VAL A 80 -3.11 -0.07 5.02
C VAL A 80 -3.81 -1.25 4.36
N PHE A 81 -3.89 -2.37 5.08
CA PHE A 81 -4.68 -3.53 4.68
C PHE A 81 -5.83 -3.73 5.66
N ASP A 82 -7.05 -3.58 5.17
CA ASP A 82 -8.29 -3.89 5.86
C ASP A 82 -8.58 -5.38 5.72
N ALA A 83 -8.33 -6.13 6.80
CA ALA A 83 -8.53 -7.57 6.83
C ALA A 83 -10.02 -7.95 6.93
N SER A 84 -10.87 -7.06 7.42
CA SER A 84 -12.31 -7.28 7.53
C SER A 84 -12.98 -7.27 6.16
N GLU A 85 -12.59 -6.33 5.30
CA GLU A 85 -13.19 -6.13 3.97
C GLU A 85 -12.31 -6.63 2.81
N SER A 86 -11.14 -7.20 3.12
CA SER A 86 -10.12 -7.64 2.16
C SER A 86 -9.75 -6.55 1.16
N VAL A 87 -9.36 -5.38 1.67
CA VAL A 87 -8.96 -4.23 0.86
C VAL A 87 -7.55 -3.79 1.18
N LEU A 88 -6.74 -3.63 0.15
CA LEU A 88 -5.46 -2.95 0.22
C LEU A 88 -5.60 -1.48 -0.21
N TYR A 89 -5.22 -0.58 0.69
CA TYR A 89 -5.16 0.85 0.43
C TYR A 89 -3.71 1.33 0.30
N GLU A 90 -3.44 2.15 -0.71
CA GLU A 90 -2.19 2.91 -0.85
C GLU A 90 -2.49 4.40 -0.69
N ALA A 91 -1.89 5.02 0.33
CA ALA A 91 -2.15 6.39 0.72
C ALA A 91 -1.17 7.36 0.07
N LYS A 92 -1.68 8.45 -0.51
CA LYS A 92 -0.84 9.55 -1.01
C LYS A 92 -1.26 10.87 -0.38
N SER A 93 -0.28 11.74 -0.14
CA SER A 93 -0.53 13.04 0.49
C SER A 93 -0.96 14.15 -0.47
N VAL A 94 -0.95 13.88 -1.78
CA VAL A 94 -1.40 14.80 -2.82
C VAL A 94 -2.17 14.02 -3.90
N ALA A 95 -3.18 14.67 -4.49
CA ALA A 95 -4.06 14.08 -5.49
C ALA A 95 -3.68 14.53 -6.92
N ASP A 96 -2.39 14.47 -7.26
CA ASP A 96 -1.88 14.82 -8.59
C ASP A 96 -1.61 13.60 -9.46
N ARG A 97 -1.31 13.82 -10.74
CA ARG A 97 -1.08 12.74 -11.72
C ARG A 97 0.12 11.88 -11.37
N ALA A 98 1.20 12.47 -10.84
CA ALA A 98 2.41 11.74 -10.51
C ALA A 98 2.15 10.77 -9.36
N SER A 99 1.52 11.26 -8.29
CA SER A 99 1.20 10.48 -7.09
C SER A 99 0.13 9.43 -7.38
N SER A 100 -0.87 9.76 -8.21
CA SER A 100 -1.91 8.81 -8.63
C SER A 100 -1.30 7.63 -9.40
N ARG A 101 -0.41 7.90 -10.37
CA ARG A 101 0.26 6.84 -11.13
C ARG A 101 1.20 6.00 -10.26
N LEU A 102 1.88 6.63 -9.31
CA LEU A 102 2.74 5.93 -8.37
C LEU A 102 1.92 4.97 -7.49
N ALA A 103 0.79 5.43 -6.95
CA ALA A 103 -0.12 4.59 -6.17
C ALA A 103 -0.64 3.39 -6.97
N VAL A 104 -1.07 3.61 -8.22
CA VAL A 104 -1.48 2.53 -9.14
C VAL A 104 -0.36 1.50 -9.31
N GLY A 105 0.87 1.96 -9.58
CA GLY A 105 2.02 1.07 -9.77
C GLY A 105 2.31 0.21 -8.54
N GLN A 106 2.30 0.82 -7.35
CA GLN A 106 2.53 0.11 -6.09
C GLN A 106 1.42 -0.90 -5.79
N LEU A 107 0.14 -0.50 -5.93
CA LEU A 107 -1.00 -1.38 -5.70
C LEU A 107 -0.96 -2.63 -6.61
N LEU A 108 -0.70 -2.42 -7.90
CA LEU A 108 -0.58 -3.52 -8.86
C LEU A 108 0.64 -4.41 -8.59
N ASP A 109 1.74 -3.83 -8.12
CA ASP A 109 2.93 -4.59 -7.74
C ASP A 109 2.65 -5.50 -6.53
N TYR A 110 2.04 -4.95 -5.48
CA TYR A 110 1.69 -5.69 -4.27
C TYR A 110 0.65 -6.78 -4.54
N LYS A 111 -0.32 -6.52 -5.42
CA LYS A 111 -1.40 -7.47 -5.76
C LYS A 111 -0.87 -8.82 -6.25
N ARG A 112 0.31 -8.86 -6.87
CA ARG A 112 0.94 -10.11 -7.38
C ARG A 112 1.18 -11.16 -6.29
N TYR A 113 1.29 -10.72 -5.04
CA TYR A 113 1.58 -11.57 -3.89
C TYR A 113 0.34 -11.81 -3.00
N MET A 114 -0.84 -11.32 -3.41
CA MET A 114 -2.05 -11.38 -2.60
C MET A 114 -3.11 -12.27 -3.25
N SER A 115 -4.05 -12.75 -2.44
CA SER A 115 -5.20 -13.50 -2.93
C SER A 115 -6.03 -12.70 -3.95
N ASP A 116 -6.63 -13.40 -4.90
CA ASP A 116 -7.39 -12.79 -6.00
C ASP A 116 -8.56 -11.92 -5.53
N ASN A 117 -9.17 -12.25 -4.39
CA ASN A 117 -10.29 -11.52 -3.81
C ASN A 117 -9.90 -10.17 -3.16
N VAL A 118 -8.60 -9.87 -2.99
CA VAL A 118 -8.18 -8.58 -2.42
C VAL A 118 -8.51 -7.45 -3.38
N ARG A 119 -9.34 -6.51 -2.94
CA ARG A 119 -9.64 -5.26 -3.66
C ARG A 119 -8.54 -4.25 -3.42
N LEU A 120 -8.31 -3.36 -4.38
CA LEU A 120 -7.29 -2.32 -4.33
C LEU A 120 -7.96 -0.95 -4.27
N SER A 121 -7.42 -0.01 -3.51
CA SER A 121 -7.87 1.38 -3.52
C SER A 121 -6.71 2.34 -3.31
N ALA A 122 -6.67 3.42 -4.09
CA ALA A 122 -5.87 4.58 -3.71
C ALA A 122 -6.61 5.39 -2.63
N TYR A 123 -5.90 5.95 -1.66
CA TYR A 123 -6.45 6.87 -0.65
C TYR A 123 -5.80 8.25 -0.77
N LEU A 124 -6.59 9.26 -1.13
CA LEU A 124 -6.12 10.61 -1.48
C LEU A 124 -6.71 11.68 -0.54
N PRO A 125 -6.06 12.86 -0.39
CA PRO A 125 -6.54 13.93 0.50
C PRO A 125 -7.80 14.66 -0.02
N GLY A 126 -8.32 14.23 -1.17
CA GLY A 126 -9.49 14.77 -1.83
C GLY A 126 -9.69 14.11 -3.18
N ARG A 127 -10.88 14.26 -3.76
CA ARG A 127 -11.18 13.68 -5.08
C ARG A 127 -10.26 14.30 -6.14
N PRO A 128 -9.47 13.51 -6.89
CA PRO A 128 -8.61 14.02 -7.95
C PRO A 128 -9.47 14.57 -9.09
N SER A 129 -9.00 15.63 -9.72
CA SER A 129 -9.71 16.34 -10.79
C SER A 129 -9.34 15.84 -12.19
N GLY A 130 -10.09 16.29 -13.19
CA GLY A 130 -9.83 15.98 -14.59
C GLY A 130 -10.08 14.51 -14.92
N ASP A 131 -9.17 13.90 -15.67
CA ASP A 131 -9.28 12.51 -16.14
C ASP A 131 -8.72 11.48 -15.15
N LEU A 132 -8.16 11.90 -14.02
CA LEU A 132 -7.55 11.00 -13.04
C LEU A 132 -8.51 9.97 -12.43
N PRO A 133 -9.81 10.26 -12.16
CA PRO A 133 -10.75 9.20 -11.78
C PRO A 133 -10.80 8.06 -12.82
N ARG A 134 -10.84 8.40 -14.12
CA ARG A 134 -10.87 7.40 -15.21
C ARG A 134 -9.60 6.55 -15.27
N LEU A 135 -8.46 7.06 -14.80
CA LEU A 135 -7.24 6.26 -14.68
C LEU A 135 -7.48 5.10 -13.70
N PHE A 136 -8.06 5.38 -12.53
CA PHE A 136 -8.36 4.35 -11.53
C PHE A 136 -9.39 3.35 -12.05
N ASP A 137 -10.50 3.85 -12.62
CA ASP A 137 -11.55 3.02 -13.23
C ASP A 137 -10.96 2.06 -14.28
N SER A 138 -10.08 2.56 -15.17
CA SER A 138 -9.44 1.75 -16.21
C SER A 138 -8.53 0.62 -15.70
N THR A 139 -8.15 0.68 -14.43
CA THR A 139 -7.29 -0.32 -13.76
C THR A 139 -8.07 -1.24 -12.82
N GLY A 140 -9.37 -0.99 -12.60
CA GLY A 140 -10.16 -1.68 -11.58
C GLY A 140 -9.73 -1.37 -10.14
N ILE A 141 -9.01 -0.26 -9.93
CA ILE A 141 -8.58 0.20 -8.61
C ILE A 141 -9.60 1.19 -8.08
N GLY A 142 -10.07 0.99 -6.85
CA GLY A 142 -10.96 1.91 -6.16
C GLY A 142 -10.31 3.25 -5.84
N LEU A 143 -11.14 4.26 -5.60
CA LEU A 143 -10.69 5.62 -5.32
C LEU A 143 -11.34 6.12 -4.04
N SER A 144 -10.61 6.01 -2.93
CA SER A 144 -11.02 6.51 -1.64
C SER A 144 -10.40 7.89 -1.39
N TYR A 145 -11.13 8.80 -0.75
CA TYR A 145 -10.63 10.15 -0.50
C TYR A 145 -11.31 10.85 0.67
N GLU A 146 -10.66 11.87 1.20
CA GLU A 146 -11.22 12.76 2.21
C GLU A 146 -12.29 13.69 1.60
N GLU A 147 -13.47 13.74 2.23
CA GLU A 147 -14.58 14.62 1.86
C GLU A 147 -14.99 15.44 3.08
N GLY A 148 -14.33 16.59 3.25
CA GLY A 148 -14.49 17.42 4.44
C GLY A 148 -13.94 16.73 5.68
N ARG A 149 -14.82 16.25 6.56
CA ARG A 149 -14.45 15.46 7.76
C ARG A 149 -14.72 13.96 7.60
N ALA A 150 -15.35 13.56 6.51
CA ALA A 150 -15.64 12.15 6.22
C ALA A 150 -14.57 11.56 5.29
N ILE A 151 -14.49 10.24 5.26
CA ILE A 151 -13.77 9.50 4.23
C ILE A 151 -14.81 8.83 3.33
N SER A 152 -14.70 9.05 2.03
CA SER A 152 -15.46 8.31 1.03
C SER A 152 -14.65 7.07 0.64
N LEU A 153 -15.22 5.90 0.87
CA LEU A 153 -14.65 4.61 0.45
C LEU A 153 -15.35 4.18 -0.85
N ALA A 154 -14.76 4.54 -1.99
CA ALA A 154 -15.38 4.28 -3.29
C ALA A 154 -14.74 3.08 -3.97
N PHE A 155 -15.52 2.01 -4.12
CA PHE A 155 -15.24 0.88 -4.99
C PHE A 155 -16.28 0.91 -6.11
N GLU A 156 -15.85 0.84 -7.37
CA GLU A 156 -16.80 0.65 -8.47
C GLU A 156 -17.58 -0.65 -8.25
N ARG A 157 -18.89 -0.61 -8.58
CA ARG A 157 -19.81 -1.74 -8.49
C ARG A 157 -19.80 -2.58 -9.75
#